data_AF-A0A2P0B185-F1
#
_entry.id   AF-A0A2P0B185-F1
#
_cell.length_a   1.000
_cell.length_b   1.000
_cell.length_c   1.000
_cell.angle_alpha   90.00
_cell.angle_beta   90.00
_cell.angle_gamma   90.00
#
_symmetry.space_group_name_H-M   'P 1'
#
loop_
_entity.id
_entity.type
_entity.pdbx_description
1 polymer ?
#
loop_
_entity_poly.entity_id
_entity_poly.type
_entity_poly.pdbx_seq_one_letter_code
_entity_poly.pdbx_strand_id
1 'polypeptide(L)'
;MREIIITQRAMVETSNYNGLTSAILDHDMPALSGTVQLDHYTDRAGFRGIMQSGELHLSPLARRLDQGELDTFAWEHGLDGYVEKNGPVKPLLRQAAADLFYTSFTALPPNDDLWAGFGDQGNGYRLRFEVTPSGAGQLREIRYHGSTTLLRKVNDALVDAGLPRFILKGISRVGAFYLPATWRHESETRLLAKRFAGAGAPVLAGPCGEYWSVPIDQPNPTADLSLIEIGVRNLSPAMVRQQVANWCATVRVVTD
;
A
#
# COMPACT_ATOMS: atom_id res chain seq x y z
N MET A 1 -30.27 -10.26 13.23
CA MET A 1 -29.18 -9.48 13.87
C MET A 1 -29.05 -8.18 13.10
N ARG A 2 -28.83 -7.01 13.73
CA ARG A 2 -28.65 -5.75 12.99
C ARG A 2 -27.23 -5.69 12.42
N GLU A 3 -27.11 -5.40 11.14
CA GLU A 3 -25.82 -5.32 10.45
C GLU A 3 -25.17 -3.93 10.58
N ILE A 4 -26.01 -2.89 10.65
CA ILE A 4 -25.64 -1.48 10.79
C ILE A 4 -26.26 -0.89 12.06
N ILE A 5 -25.47 -0.11 12.80
CA ILE A 5 -25.87 0.67 13.96
C ILE A 5 -25.93 2.15 13.54
N ILE A 6 -27.04 2.80 13.85
CA ILE A 6 -27.25 4.23 13.61
C ILE A 6 -27.32 4.91 14.97
N THR A 7 -26.49 5.93 15.17
CA THR A 7 -26.48 6.80 16.35
C THR A 7 -26.80 8.23 15.93
N GLN A 8 -26.87 9.19 16.86
CA GLN A 8 -26.99 10.61 16.47
C GLN A 8 -25.75 11.15 15.74
N ARG A 9 -24.59 10.48 15.85
CA ARG A 9 -23.30 10.98 15.36
C ARG A 9 -22.79 10.26 14.12
N ALA A 10 -23.14 8.99 13.96
CA ALA A 10 -22.59 8.14 12.91
C ALA A 10 -23.47 6.93 12.60
N MET A 11 -23.33 6.43 11.37
CA MET A 11 -23.71 5.09 10.95
C MET A 11 -22.45 4.22 10.87
N VAL A 12 -22.47 3.05 11.50
CA VAL A 12 -21.33 2.12 11.54
C VAL A 12 -21.81 0.68 11.35
N GLU A 13 -20.99 -0.15 10.75
CA GLU A 13 -21.24 -1.59 10.70
C GLU A 13 -20.91 -2.25 12.05
N THR A 14 -21.60 -3.33 12.37
CA THR A 14 -21.26 -4.17 13.53
C THR A 14 -19.94 -4.91 13.32
N SER A 15 -19.34 -5.42 14.41
CA SER A 15 -18.04 -6.10 14.36
C SER A 15 -17.98 -7.27 13.38
N ASN A 16 -19.10 -7.95 13.15
CA ASN A 16 -19.17 -9.18 12.35
C ASN A 16 -19.63 -8.92 10.91
N TYR A 17 -19.94 -7.67 10.57
CA TYR A 17 -20.33 -7.26 9.23
C TYR A 17 -19.35 -6.22 8.68
N ASN A 18 -19.06 -6.30 7.39
CA ASN A 18 -18.21 -5.36 6.66
C ASN A 18 -18.65 -5.18 5.20
N GLY A 19 -19.85 -5.62 4.83
CA GLY A 19 -20.28 -5.69 3.43
C GLY A 19 -20.38 -4.32 2.76
N LEU A 20 -20.88 -3.31 3.46
CA LEU A 20 -20.98 -1.94 2.93
C LEU A 20 -19.61 -1.27 2.91
N THR A 21 -18.77 -1.44 3.95
CA THR A 21 -17.39 -0.94 3.91
C THR A 21 -16.62 -1.55 2.73
N SER A 22 -16.69 -2.87 2.55
CA SER A 22 -16.02 -3.56 1.44
C SER A 22 -16.55 -3.08 0.10
N ALA A 23 -17.88 -2.99 -0.10
CA ALA A 23 -18.45 -2.51 -1.35
C ALA A 23 -18.02 -1.07 -1.70
N ILE A 24 -17.96 -0.17 -0.70
CA ILE A 24 -17.51 1.21 -0.91
C ILE A 24 -16.02 1.25 -1.25
N LEU A 25 -15.20 0.51 -0.50
CA LEU A 25 -13.75 0.49 -0.73
C LEU A 25 -13.40 -0.17 -2.05
N ASP A 26 -14.01 -1.31 -2.39
CA ASP A 26 -13.66 -2.08 -3.59
C ASP A 26 -14.11 -1.39 -4.88
N HIS A 27 -15.10 -0.48 -4.81
CA HIS A 27 -15.46 0.39 -5.94
C HIS A 27 -14.35 1.40 -6.26
N ASP A 28 -13.73 1.98 -5.24
CA ASP A 28 -12.81 3.11 -5.38
C ASP A 28 -11.33 2.70 -5.35
N MET A 29 -11.01 1.68 -4.56
CA MET A 29 -9.68 1.15 -4.24
C MET A 29 -9.75 -0.39 -4.24
N PRO A 30 -9.91 -1.03 -5.42
CA PRO A 30 -10.15 -2.46 -5.54
C PRO A 30 -9.16 -3.31 -4.73
N ALA A 31 -9.68 -4.25 -3.95
CA ALA A 31 -8.85 -5.28 -3.35
C ALA A 31 -8.43 -6.30 -4.39
N LEU A 32 -7.13 -6.62 -4.40
CA LEU A 32 -6.62 -7.74 -5.18
C LEU A 32 -6.70 -8.99 -4.31
N SER A 33 -7.25 -10.06 -4.87
CA SER A 33 -7.41 -11.36 -4.21
C SER A 33 -6.78 -12.45 -5.05
N GLY A 34 -6.24 -13.48 -4.38
CA GLY A 34 -5.48 -14.53 -5.05
C GLY A 34 -4.08 -14.07 -5.45
N THR A 35 -3.41 -14.88 -6.26
CA THR A 35 -2.05 -14.60 -6.73
C THR A 35 -2.09 -13.65 -7.93
N VAL A 36 -1.40 -12.52 -7.83
CA VAL A 36 -1.26 -11.52 -8.89
C VAL A 36 0.20 -11.26 -9.20
N GLN A 37 0.52 -10.91 -10.45
CA GLN A 37 1.87 -10.50 -10.85
C GLN A 37 2.01 -8.98 -10.82
N LEU A 38 3.02 -8.50 -10.12
CA LEU A 38 3.25 -7.08 -9.88
C LEU A 38 4.74 -6.76 -9.95
N ASP A 39 5.07 -5.58 -10.45
CA ASP A 39 6.46 -5.13 -10.58
C ASP A 39 6.83 -4.16 -9.44
N HIS A 40 8.03 -4.31 -8.90
CA HIS A 40 8.63 -3.42 -7.90
C HIS A 40 9.94 -2.86 -8.45
N TYR A 41 10.04 -1.54 -8.55
CA TYR A 41 11.24 -0.86 -9.04
C TYR A 41 12.12 -0.43 -7.87
N THR A 42 13.41 -0.69 -8.00
CA THR A 42 14.39 -0.32 -6.98
C THR A 42 15.72 0.07 -7.61
N ASP A 43 16.44 0.94 -6.89
CA ASP A 43 17.84 1.22 -7.19
C ASP A 43 18.75 0.02 -6.83
N ARG A 44 20.04 0.19 -7.07
CA ARG A 44 21.06 -0.84 -6.76
C ARG A 44 21.21 -1.12 -5.27
N ALA A 45 21.00 -0.14 -4.40
CA ALA A 45 21.14 -0.33 -2.96
C ALA A 45 19.98 -1.15 -2.41
N GLY A 46 18.74 -0.82 -2.79
CA GLY A 46 17.54 -1.57 -2.44
C GLY A 46 17.57 -2.99 -3.01
N PHE A 47 17.98 -3.18 -4.27
CA PHE A 47 18.17 -4.52 -4.84
C PHE A 47 19.13 -5.37 -4.01
N ARG A 48 20.31 -4.85 -3.68
CA ARG A 48 21.26 -5.59 -2.83
C ARG A 48 20.69 -5.88 -1.44
N GLY A 49 19.96 -4.93 -0.85
CA GLY A 49 19.30 -5.12 0.44
C GLY A 49 18.35 -6.31 0.39
N ILE A 50 17.44 -6.34 -0.59
CA ILE A 50 16.47 -7.42 -0.78
C ILE A 50 17.18 -8.76 -1.01
N MET A 51 18.17 -8.79 -1.92
CA MET A 51 18.95 -10.01 -2.22
C MET A 51 19.84 -10.46 -1.05
N GLN A 52 20.18 -9.61 -0.09
CA GLN A 52 20.97 -10.02 1.07
C GLN A 52 20.08 -10.53 2.20
N SER A 53 18.91 -9.91 2.40
CA SER A 53 18.01 -10.27 3.50
C SER A 53 17.16 -11.50 3.22
N GLY A 54 16.77 -11.74 1.96
CA GLY A 54 15.68 -12.69 1.71
C GLY A 54 14.30 -12.05 1.74
N GLU A 55 14.21 -10.72 1.89
CA GLU A 55 13.00 -10.07 2.38
C GLU A 55 12.68 -8.78 1.61
N LEU A 56 11.39 -8.55 1.37
CA LEU A 56 10.87 -7.26 0.95
C LEU A 56 10.44 -6.46 2.18
N HIS A 57 11.03 -5.27 2.34
CA HIS A 57 10.76 -4.42 3.50
C HIS A 57 9.61 -3.44 3.22
N LEU A 58 8.58 -3.48 4.05
CA LEU A 58 7.51 -2.48 4.06
C LEU A 58 7.94 -1.31 4.96
N SER A 59 7.95 -0.10 4.41
CA SER A 59 8.37 1.12 5.10
C SER A 59 7.21 1.79 5.84
N PRO A 60 7.46 2.46 6.97
CA PRO A 60 6.41 3.16 7.69
C PRO A 60 5.87 4.34 6.88
N LEU A 61 4.54 4.40 6.74
CA LEU A 61 3.81 5.43 6.01
C LEU A 61 4.05 6.83 6.59
N ALA A 62 4.38 6.91 7.89
CA ALA A 62 4.75 8.17 8.55
C ALA A 62 5.85 8.97 7.82
N ARG A 63 6.74 8.30 7.05
CA ARG A 63 7.79 8.98 6.26
C ARG A 63 7.25 9.77 5.07
N ARG A 64 5.98 9.59 4.71
CA ARG A 64 5.36 10.15 3.51
C ARG A 64 4.20 11.10 3.78
N LEU A 65 3.86 11.33 5.05
CA LEU A 65 2.75 12.22 5.41
C LEU A 65 2.89 13.62 4.82
N ASP A 66 4.11 14.15 4.76
CA ASP A 66 4.34 15.49 4.22
C ASP A 66 4.40 15.50 2.67
N GLN A 67 4.07 14.39 2.00
CA GLN A 67 3.99 14.21 0.54
C GLN A 67 2.52 14.08 0.05
N GLY A 68 1.55 14.37 0.91
CA GLY A 68 0.12 14.27 0.59
C GLY A 68 -0.47 12.87 0.81
N GLU A 69 0.29 11.96 1.43
CA GLU A 69 -0.20 10.63 1.77
C GLU A 69 -1.02 10.65 3.08
N LEU A 70 -2.15 9.93 3.10
CA LEU A 70 -3.08 9.80 4.25
C LEU A 70 -3.88 11.08 4.60
N ASP A 71 -3.26 12.26 4.56
CA ASP A 71 -3.90 13.53 4.89
C ASP A 71 -4.86 14.02 3.81
N THR A 72 -4.52 13.85 2.52
CA THR A 72 -5.40 14.20 1.39
C THR A 72 -6.78 13.54 1.54
N PHE A 73 -6.80 12.24 1.89
CA PHE A 73 -8.03 11.52 2.17
C PHE A 73 -8.76 12.08 3.39
N ALA A 74 -8.03 12.36 4.48
CA ALA A 74 -8.62 12.88 5.70
C ALA A 74 -9.30 14.24 5.49
N TRP A 75 -8.68 15.14 4.71
CA TRP A 75 -9.24 16.42 4.33
C TRP A 75 -10.49 16.28 3.45
N GLU A 76 -10.40 15.47 2.40
CA GLU A 76 -11.50 15.31 1.44
C GLU A 76 -12.76 14.72 2.08
N HIS A 77 -12.58 13.86 3.08
CA HIS A 77 -13.67 13.18 3.77
C HIS A 77 -14.10 13.83 5.09
N GLY A 78 -13.52 14.98 5.45
CA GLY A 78 -13.86 15.70 6.68
C GLY A 78 -13.63 14.85 7.93
N LEU A 79 -12.48 14.17 8.00
CA LEU A 79 -12.10 13.34 9.15
C LEU A 79 -11.55 14.22 10.26
N ASP A 80 -12.42 15.00 10.90
CA ASP A 80 -12.05 16.06 11.86
C ASP A 80 -11.29 15.53 13.11
N GLY A 81 -11.27 14.22 13.34
CA GLY A 81 -10.41 13.60 14.35
C GLY A 81 -8.92 13.57 13.99
N TYR A 82 -8.61 13.60 12.69
CA TYR A 82 -7.26 13.53 12.14
C TYR A 82 -6.76 14.86 11.60
N VAL A 83 -7.67 15.77 11.24
CA VAL A 83 -7.36 17.04 10.59
C VAL A 83 -8.24 18.16 11.16
N GLU A 84 -7.80 19.42 11.10
CA GLU A 84 -8.59 20.60 11.51
C GLU A 84 -9.03 21.39 10.30
N LYS A 85 -10.32 21.61 10.01
CA LYS A 85 -10.73 22.36 8.80
C LYS A 85 -9.85 23.60 8.50
N ASN A 86 -9.11 23.56 7.39
CA ASN A 86 -8.14 24.59 6.95
C ASN A 86 -6.92 24.81 7.87
N GLY A 87 -6.56 23.82 8.68
CA GLY A 87 -5.49 23.84 9.68
C GLY A 87 -4.48 22.70 9.48
N PRO A 88 -3.62 22.42 10.48
CA PRO A 88 -2.61 21.38 10.37
C PRO A 88 -3.19 19.96 10.56
N VAL A 89 -2.40 18.98 10.15
CA VAL A 89 -2.61 17.57 10.50
C VAL A 89 -2.47 17.38 12.01
N LYS A 90 -3.40 16.66 12.64
CA LYS A 90 -3.36 16.38 14.09
C LYS A 90 -2.33 15.29 14.43
N PRO A 91 -1.76 15.28 15.64
CA PRO A 91 -0.83 14.24 16.09
C PRO A 91 -1.38 12.82 15.96
N LEU A 92 -2.70 12.64 16.09
CA LEU A 92 -3.36 11.35 15.96
C LEU A 92 -3.18 10.72 14.56
N LEU A 93 -3.12 11.54 13.49
CA LEU A 93 -2.87 11.02 12.14
C LEU A 93 -1.43 10.52 12.01
N ARG A 94 -0.47 11.24 12.60
CA ARG A 94 0.94 10.82 12.63
C ARG A 94 1.12 9.51 13.41
N GLN A 95 0.43 9.36 14.55
CA GLN A 95 0.41 8.11 15.30
C GLN A 95 -0.20 6.97 14.48
N ALA A 96 -1.34 7.22 13.82
CA ALA A 96 -1.96 6.21 12.96
C ALA A 96 -1.02 5.76 11.83
N ALA A 97 -0.32 6.70 11.18
CA ALA A 97 0.61 6.41 10.10
C ALA A 97 1.89 5.68 10.55
N ALA A 98 2.32 5.89 11.80
CA ALA A 98 3.49 5.20 12.36
C ALA A 98 3.26 3.69 12.55
N ASP A 99 2.00 3.27 12.62
CA ASP A 99 1.61 1.86 12.69
C ASP A 99 1.25 1.26 11.33
N LEU A 100 1.39 2.01 10.24
CA LEU A 100 1.14 1.55 8.88
C LEU A 100 2.46 1.36 8.16
N PHE A 101 2.65 0.18 7.59
CA PHE A 101 3.84 -0.19 6.84
C PHE A 101 3.42 -0.60 5.43
N TYR A 102 4.09 -0.09 4.41
CA TYR A 102 3.72 -0.38 3.04
C TYR A 102 4.93 -0.56 2.12
N THR A 103 4.69 -1.24 1.01
CA THR A 103 5.54 -1.19 -0.17
C THR A 103 4.68 -0.99 -1.40
N SER A 104 5.26 -0.33 -2.40
CA SER A 104 4.61 0.00 -3.66
C SER A 104 5.01 -1.01 -4.73
N PHE A 105 4.01 -1.47 -5.45
CA PHE A 105 4.15 -2.20 -6.69
C PHE A 105 3.46 -1.43 -7.82
N THR A 106 3.71 -1.83 -9.05
CA THR A 106 3.02 -1.31 -10.24
C THR A 106 2.47 -2.48 -11.06
N ALA A 107 1.30 -2.27 -11.66
CA ALA A 107 0.68 -3.23 -12.56
C ALA A 107 1.47 -3.38 -13.88
N LEU A 108 1.26 -4.48 -14.58
CA LEU A 108 1.86 -4.74 -15.88
C LEU A 108 1.19 -3.93 -17.00
N PRO A 109 1.91 -3.57 -18.09
CA PRO A 109 3.33 -3.85 -18.39
C PRO A 109 4.31 -2.86 -17.71
N PRO A 110 5.64 -3.11 -17.78
CA PRO A 110 6.66 -2.20 -17.27
C PRO A 110 6.49 -0.75 -17.76
N ASN A 111 6.76 0.21 -16.87
CA ASN A 111 6.58 1.64 -17.11
C ASN A 111 7.93 2.36 -17.21
N ASP A 112 8.13 3.11 -18.30
CA ASP A 112 9.35 3.89 -18.55
C ASP A 112 9.60 5.00 -17.52
N ASP A 113 8.54 5.64 -17.02
CA ASP A 113 8.66 6.69 -16.00
C ASP A 113 9.21 6.12 -14.70
N LEU A 114 8.87 4.87 -14.37
CA LEU A 114 9.36 4.19 -13.17
C LEU A 114 10.82 3.75 -13.30
N TRP A 115 11.27 3.45 -14.51
CA TRP A 115 12.70 3.27 -14.78
C TRP A 115 13.50 4.55 -14.54
N ALA A 116 12.95 5.70 -14.91
CA ALA A 116 13.58 6.99 -14.67
C ALA A 116 13.59 7.34 -13.17
N GLY A 117 12.44 7.23 -12.50
CA GLY A 117 12.26 7.65 -11.11
C GLY A 117 12.83 6.70 -10.06
N PHE A 118 12.51 5.41 -10.16
CA PHE A 118 12.81 4.40 -9.13
C PHE A 118 13.87 3.39 -9.57
N GLY A 119 13.97 3.14 -10.89
CA GLY A 119 14.97 2.27 -11.49
C GLY A 119 16.31 2.95 -11.82
N ASP A 120 16.67 4.02 -11.09
CA ASP A 120 17.95 4.75 -11.21
C ASP A 120 18.33 5.09 -12.67
N GLN A 121 17.39 5.70 -13.40
CA GLN A 121 17.54 6.06 -14.83
C GLN A 121 17.92 4.86 -15.71
N GLY A 122 17.35 3.68 -15.42
CA GLY A 122 17.62 2.42 -16.11
C GLY A 122 18.82 1.63 -15.58
N ASN A 123 19.54 2.13 -14.57
CA ASN A 123 20.69 1.44 -13.94
C ASN A 123 20.31 0.64 -12.68
N GLY A 124 19.06 0.72 -12.25
CA GLY A 124 18.46 -0.06 -11.19
C GLY A 124 17.86 -1.37 -11.70
N TYR A 125 16.82 -1.84 -11.02
CA TYR A 125 16.21 -3.14 -11.24
C TYR A 125 14.69 -3.05 -11.17
N ARG A 126 14.02 -3.86 -11.98
CA ARG A 126 12.60 -4.19 -11.81
C ARG A 126 12.51 -5.62 -11.29
N LEU A 127 11.78 -5.81 -10.20
CA LEU A 127 11.56 -7.11 -9.58
C LEU A 127 10.10 -7.49 -9.77
N ARG A 128 9.82 -8.57 -10.53
CA ARG A 128 8.46 -9.09 -10.66
C ARG A 128 8.18 -10.10 -9.59
N PHE A 129 7.14 -9.84 -8.82
CA PHE A 129 6.65 -10.74 -7.81
C PHE A 129 5.32 -11.37 -8.23
N GLU A 130 5.15 -12.63 -7.89
CA GLU A 130 3.83 -13.18 -7.59
C GLU A 130 3.51 -12.85 -6.14
N VAL A 131 2.39 -12.16 -5.95
CA VAL A 131 1.94 -11.67 -4.65
C VAL A 131 0.58 -12.28 -4.34
N THR A 132 0.50 -12.99 -3.22
CA THR A 132 -0.78 -13.49 -2.68
C THR A 132 -0.99 -12.85 -1.30
N PRO A 133 -1.95 -11.92 -1.15
CA PRO A 133 -2.18 -11.28 0.14
C PRO A 133 -2.73 -12.30 1.16
N SER A 134 -2.21 -12.23 2.39
CA SER A 134 -2.61 -13.06 3.52
C SER A 134 -3.34 -12.22 4.57
N GLY A 135 -3.89 -12.86 5.62
CA GLY A 135 -4.84 -12.23 6.54
C GLY A 135 -4.36 -10.97 7.27
N ALA A 136 -3.04 -10.76 7.45
CA ALA A 136 -2.48 -9.58 8.09
C ALA A 136 -2.14 -8.44 7.11
N GLY A 137 -2.12 -8.71 5.80
CA GLY A 137 -1.85 -7.73 4.75
C GLY A 137 -3.10 -7.28 4.01
N GLN A 138 -3.02 -6.12 3.36
CA GLN A 138 -4.02 -5.64 2.42
C GLN A 138 -3.31 -5.25 1.12
N LEU A 139 -3.68 -5.90 0.02
CA LEU A 139 -3.21 -5.56 -1.32
C LEU A 139 -4.34 -4.86 -2.07
N ARG A 140 -4.15 -3.58 -2.41
CA ARG A 140 -5.16 -2.79 -3.11
C ARG A 140 -4.52 -1.88 -4.15
N GLU A 141 -5.26 -1.63 -5.21
CA GLU A 141 -4.92 -0.57 -6.16
C GLU A 141 -5.07 0.80 -5.49
N ILE A 142 -4.17 1.72 -5.81
CA ILE A 142 -4.27 3.11 -5.35
C ILE A 142 -5.37 3.84 -6.11
N ARG A 143 -6.21 4.54 -5.35
CA ARG A 143 -7.06 5.58 -5.91
C ARG A 143 -6.32 6.90 -5.97
N TYR A 144 -6.24 7.48 -7.16
CA TYR A 144 -5.73 8.83 -7.34
C TYR A 144 -6.85 9.87 -7.23
N HIS A 145 -6.54 10.98 -6.56
CA HIS A 145 -7.46 12.11 -6.45
C HIS A 145 -7.93 12.58 -7.85
N GLY A 146 -9.19 13.05 -7.90
CA GLY A 146 -9.76 13.67 -9.10
C GLY A 146 -11.28 13.63 -9.16
N SER A 147 -11.90 12.44 -9.03
CA SER A 147 -13.36 12.32 -9.01
C SER A 147 -13.88 12.00 -7.62
N THR A 148 -15.09 12.46 -7.31
CA THR A 148 -15.78 12.21 -6.04
C THR A 148 -15.85 10.71 -5.76
N THR A 149 -15.26 10.31 -4.64
CA THR A 149 -15.30 8.94 -4.10
C THR A 149 -16.75 8.50 -3.81
N LEU A 150 -17.00 7.20 -3.90
CA LEU A 150 -18.28 6.60 -3.54
C LEU A 150 -18.62 6.86 -2.06
N LEU A 151 -17.63 6.82 -1.16
CA LEU A 151 -17.85 7.17 0.24
C LEU A 151 -18.39 8.61 0.38
N ARG A 152 -17.84 9.55 -0.38
CA ARG A 152 -18.31 10.93 -0.33
C ARG A 152 -19.72 11.06 -0.90
N LYS A 153 -20.02 10.42 -2.04
CA LYS A 153 -21.39 10.37 -2.59
C LYS A 153 -22.41 9.81 -1.59
N VAL A 154 -22.06 8.71 -0.92
CA VAL A 154 -22.91 8.10 0.12
C VAL A 154 -23.11 9.07 1.28
N ASN A 155 -22.04 9.68 1.78
CA ASN A 155 -22.12 10.60 2.91
C ASN A 155 -22.86 11.90 2.60
N ASP A 156 -22.71 12.43 1.38
CA ASP A 156 -23.45 13.61 0.93
C ASP A 156 -24.95 13.28 0.85
N ALA A 157 -25.32 12.14 0.26
CA ALA A 157 -26.72 11.69 0.20
C ALA A 157 -27.34 11.44 1.60
N LEU A 158 -26.56 10.90 2.55
CA LEU A 158 -27.01 10.72 3.94
C LEU A 158 -27.26 12.08 4.61
N VAL A 159 -26.34 13.03 4.44
CA VAL A 159 -26.48 14.38 5.00
C VAL A 159 -27.70 15.09 4.41
N ASP A 160 -27.92 15.00 3.09
CA ASP A 160 -29.10 15.58 2.43
C ASP A 160 -30.42 14.97 2.93
N ALA A 161 -30.39 13.70 3.35
CA ALA A 161 -31.52 13.02 3.98
C ALA A 161 -31.68 13.33 5.49
N GLY A 162 -30.84 14.19 6.07
CA GLY A 162 -30.84 14.49 7.51
C GLY A 162 -30.30 13.35 8.38
N LEU A 163 -29.54 12.43 7.80
CA LEU A 163 -28.93 11.28 8.46
C LEU A 163 -27.45 11.55 8.78
N PRO A 164 -26.91 10.91 9.84
CA PRO A 164 -25.49 10.99 10.15
C PRO A 164 -24.65 10.24 9.09
N ARG A 165 -23.40 10.68 8.93
CA ARG A 165 -22.46 10.06 7.98
C ARG A 165 -22.16 8.60 8.32
N PHE A 166 -21.88 7.82 7.28
CA PHE A 166 -21.32 6.48 7.39
C PHE A 166 -19.81 6.54 7.61
N ILE A 167 -19.32 5.84 8.63
CA ILE A 167 -17.90 5.71 8.95
C ILE A 167 -17.43 4.32 8.53
N LEU A 168 -16.48 4.28 7.59
CA LEU A 168 -15.87 3.04 7.13
C LEU A 168 -15.18 2.31 8.29
N LYS A 169 -15.33 0.99 8.31
CA LYS A 169 -14.58 0.13 9.22
C LYS A 169 -13.09 0.19 8.87
N GLY A 170 -12.25 0.53 9.84
CA GLY A 170 -10.82 0.63 9.62
C GLY A 170 -10.39 1.88 8.82
N ILE A 171 -11.20 2.95 8.84
CA ILE A 171 -10.93 4.23 8.17
C ILE A 171 -9.52 4.78 8.37
N SER A 172 -8.88 4.46 9.50
CA SER A 172 -7.50 4.85 9.82
C SER A 172 -6.45 4.33 8.82
N ARG A 173 -6.79 3.35 7.98
CA ARG A 173 -5.91 2.75 6.95
C ARG A 173 -6.23 3.22 5.55
N VAL A 174 -7.46 3.68 5.31
CA VAL A 174 -8.01 3.85 3.95
C VAL A 174 -7.23 4.92 3.18
N GLY A 175 -6.82 6.00 3.85
CA GLY A 175 -6.01 7.03 3.21
C GLY A 175 -4.62 6.56 2.76
N ALA A 176 -4.14 5.39 3.21
CA ALA A 176 -2.93 4.78 2.67
C ALA A 176 -3.12 4.27 1.24
N PHE A 177 -4.36 4.14 0.75
CA PHE A 177 -4.69 3.75 -0.62
C PHE A 177 -5.21 4.91 -1.46
N TYR A 178 -4.98 6.16 -1.01
CA TYR A 178 -5.43 7.37 -1.68
C TYR A 178 -4.27 8.33 -1.89
N LEU A 179 -3.92 8.62 -3.15
CA LEU A 179 -2.80 9.50 -3.48
C LEU A 179 -3.21 10.72 -4.29
N PRO A 180 -2.44 11.82 -4.23
CA PRO A 180 -2.59 12.95 -5.14
C PRO A 180 -2.55 12.57 -6.62
N ALA A 181 -3.28 13.31 -7.46
CA ALA A 181 -3.39 13.05 -8.90
C ALA A 181 -2.05 13.10 -9.65
N THR A 182 -1.06 13.83 -9.11
CA THR A 182 0.28 13.99 -9.68
C THR A 182 1.02 12.65 -9.83
N TRP A 183 0.71 11.68 -8.97
CA TRP A 183 1.35 10.35 -8.94
C TRP A 183 0.63 9.30 -9.78
N ARG A 184 -0.42 9.70 -10.53
CA ARG A 184 -1.25 8.77 -11.31
C ARG A 184 -0.46 7.94 -12.31
N HIS A 185 0.62 8.50 -12.85
CA HIS A 185 1.48 7.83 -13.81
C HIS A 185 2.17 6.58 -13.24
N GLU A 186 2.26 6.44 -11.90
CA GLU A 186 2.89 5.28 -11.26
C GLU A 186 2.02 4.01 -11.29
N SER A 187 0.71 4.15 -11.50
CA SER A 187 -0.27 3.05 -11.50
C SER A 187 -0.07 2.08 -10.33
N GLU A 188 0.05 2.64 -9.13
CA GLU A 188 0.50 1.94 -7.94
C GLU A 188 -0.56 0.94 -7.43
N THR A 189 -0.07 -0.23 -7.06
CA THR A 189 -0.73 -1.21 -6.19
C THR A 189 0.07 -1.31 -4.90
N ARG A 190 -0.60 -1.22 -3.76
CA ARG A 190 0.06 -1.14 -2.46
C ARG A 190 -0.22 -2.36 -1.61
N LEU A 191 0.84 -2.98 -1.09
CA LEU A 191 0.74 -3.95 0.00
C LEU A 191 0.91 -3.19 1.32
N LEU A 192 -0.10 -3.23 2.18
CA LEU A 192 -0.15 -2.54 3.46
C LEU A 192 -0.28 -3.54 4.61
N ALA A 193 0.56 -3.39 5.63
CA ALA A 193 0.43 -4.04 6.92
C ALA A 193 0.15 -3.01 8.02
N LYS A 194 -0.59 -3.42 9.06
CA LYS A 194 -0.86 -2.57 10.23
C LYS A 194 -0.36 -3.25 11.50
N ARG A 195 0.42 -2.52 12.28
CA ARG A 195 0.77 -2.87 13.66
C ARG A 195 -0.44 -2.63 14.56
N PHE A 196 -0.76 -3.61 15.40
CA PHE A 196 -1.78 -3.50 16.45
C PHE A 196 -1.09 -3.52 17.81
N ALA A 197 -1.56 -2.67 18.73
CA ALA A 197 -1.02 -2.62 20.09
C ALA A 197 -1.15 -3.99 20.77
N GLY A 198 -0.05 -4.47 21.35
CA GLY A 198 0.01 -5.77 22.02
C GLY A 198 0.13 -6.99 21.09
N ALA A 199 0.09 -6.81 19.77
CA ALA A 199 0.48 -7.86 18.84
C ALA A 199 2.01 -7.96 18.80
N GLY A 200 2.56 -9.17 18.88
CA GLY A 200 4.00 -9.40 18.68
C GLY A 200 4.46 -8.85 17.32
N ALA A 201 5.67 -8.30 17.27
CA ALA A 201 6.15 -7.56 16.10
C ALA A 201 6.84 -8.47 15.06
N PRO A 202 6.49 -8.33 13.77
CA PRO A 202 7.44 -8.49 12.66
C PRO A 202 8.12 -7.15 12.29
N VAL A 203 7.92 -6.10 13.11
CA VAL A 203 8.59 -4.81 12.95
C VAL A 203 9.99 -4.89 13.52
N LEU A 204 10.98 -4.64 12.68
CA LEU A 204 12.40 -4.69 13.00
C LEU A 204 13.00 -3.29 12.89
N ALA A 205 14.07 -3.05 13.64
CA ALA A 205 14.87 -1.83 13.52
C ALA A 205 15.90 -1.99 12.39
N GLY A 206 16.00 -1.00 11.52
CA GLY A 206 17.00 -0.93 10.45
C GLY A 206 17.71 0.43 10.41
N PRO A 207 18.73 0.58 9.54
CA PRO A 207 19.51 1.82 9.44
C PRO A 207 18.69 3.07 9.13
N CYS A 208 17.57 2.90 8.42
CA CYS A 208 16.68 4.00 8.05
C CYS A 208 15.46 4.13 8.98
N GLY A 209 15.43 3.38 10.09
CA GLY A 209 14.31 3.32 11.03
C GLY A 209 13.60 1.95 11.02
N GLU A 210 12.40 1.90 11.59
CA GLU A 210 11.59 0.67 11.63
C GLU A 210 11.16 0.24 10.21
N TYR A 211 11.02 -1.07 10.01
CA TYR A 211 10.43 -1.67 8.82
C TYR A 211 9.66 -2.94 9.20
N TRP A 212 8.68 -3.32 8.38
CA TRP A 212 7.96 -4.58 8.50
C TRP A 212 8.51 -5.54 7.46
N SER A 213 9.06 -6.67 7.92
CA SER A 213 9.66 -7.66 7.02
C SER A 213 8.61 -8.60 6.43
N VAL A 214 8.73 -8.85 5.11
CA VAL A 214 8.00 -9.91 4.42
C VAL A 214 9.04 -10.78 3.68
N PRO A 215 9.27 -12.02 4.11
CA PRO A 215 10.23 -12.91 3.47
C PRO A 215 9.73 -13.31 2.07
N ILE A 216 10.67 -13.47 1.15
CA ILE A 216 10.45 -13.91 -0.22
C ILE A 216 10.63 -15.43 -0.27
N ASP A 217 9.79 -16.10 -1.04
CA ASP A 217 9.70 -17.55 -1.23
C ASP A 217 9.45 -18.33 0.08
N GLN A 218 8.84 -17.68 1.07
CA GLN A 218 8.44 -18.28 2.34
C GLN A 218 7.03 -17.83 2.73
N PRO A 219 6.23 -18.71 3.36
CA PRO A 219 4.91 -18.33 3.85
C PRO A 219 4.98 -17.19 4.87
N ASN A 220 4.09 -16.20 4.76
CA ASN A 220 4.03 -15.11 5.73
C ASN A 220 2.58 -14.64 6.00
N PRO A 221 2.23 -14.30 7.25
CA PRO A 221 0.89 -13.81 7.58
C PRO A 221 0.48 -12.54 6.84
N THR A 222 1.42 -11.72 6.37
CA THR A 222 1.15 -10.50 5.60
C THR A 222 0.85 -10.81 4.14
N ALA A 223 1.75 -11.51 3.44
CA ALA A 223 1.57 -11.93 2.06
C ALA A 223 2.61 -13.00 1.71
N ASP A 224 2.23 -13.94 0.85
CA ASP A 224 3.20 -14.83 0.22
C ASP A 224 3.77 -14.10 -1.01
N LEU A 225 5.09 -13.95 -1.05
CA LEU A 225 5.82 -13.28 -2.12
C LEU A 225 6.75 -14.28 -2.81
N SER A 226 6.67 -14.35 -4.13
CA SER A 226 7.65 -15.10 -4.94
C SER A 226 8.26 -14.22 -6.00
N LEU A 227 9.59 -14.09 -5.98
CA LEU A 227 10.31 -13.36 -7.02
C LEU A 227 10.43 -14.26 -8.25
N ILE A 228 9.86 -13.85 -9.38
CA ILE A 228 9.82 -14.68 -10.59
C ILE A 228 10.65 -14.11 -11.75
N GLU A 229 10.98 -12.82 -11.71
CA GLU A 229 11.74 -12.16 -12.76
C GLU A 229 12.50 -10.92 -12.25
N ILE A 230 13.69 -10.71 -12.79
CA ILE A 230 14.49 -9.49 -12.61
C ILE A 230 14.68 -8.85 -13.98
N GLY A 231 14.03 -7.71 -14.20
CA GLY A 231 14.21 -6.87 -15.37
C GLY A 231 15.40 -5.93 -15.18
N VAL A 232 16.18 -5.74 -16.24
CA VAL A 232 17.26 -4.76 -16.32
C VAL A 232 17.22 -4.02 -17.65
N ARG A 233 17.66 -2.76 -17.67
CA ARG A 233 17.71 -1.95 -18.90
C ARG A 233 19.15 -1.66 -19.34
N ASN A 234 19.89 -0.87 -18.56
CA ASN A 234 21.27 -0.47 -18.88
C ASN A 234 22.33 -1.42 -18.31
N LEU A 235 21.91 -2.57 -17.75
CA LEU A 235 22.80 -3.56 -17.16
C LEU A 235 22.82 -4.84 -18.01
N SER A 236 23.93 -5.59 -17.93
CA SER A 236 24.03 -6.90 -18.57
C SER A 236 23.25 -7.96 -17.77
N PRO A 237 22.25 -8.65 -18.38
CA PRO A 237 21.56 -9.76 -17.73
C PRO A 237 22.49 -10.89 -17.29
N ALA A 238 23.60 -11.12 -18.01
CA ALA A 238 24.58 -12.15 -17.67
C ALA A 238 25.30 -11.81 -16.36
N MET A 239 25.67 -10.55 -16.16
CA MET A 239 26.30 -10.09 -14.92
C MET A 239 25.35 -10.20 -13.73
N VAL A 240 24.08 -9.84 -13.92
CA VAL A 240 23.08 -9.92 -12.85
C VAL A 240 22.79 -11.37 -12.48
N ARG A 241 22.67 -12.28 -13.47
CA ARG A 241 22.57 -13.73 -13.22
C ARG A 241 23.69 -14.26 -12.33
N GLN A 242 24.92 -13.81 -12.56
CA GLN A 242 26.05 -14.23 -11.73
C GLN A 242 25.94 -13.73 -10.29
N GLN A 243 25.36 -12.54 -10.07
CA GLN A 243 25.16 -11.96 -8.74
C GLN A 243 24.06 -12.69 -7.94
N VAL A 244 23.00 -13.15 -8.62
CA VAL A 244 21.85 -13.81 -7.96
C VAL A 244 21.90 -15.33 -8.02
N ALA A 245 22.96 -15.92 -8.59
CA ALA A 245 23.10 -17.37 -8.74
C ALA A 245 22.99 -18.14 -7.41
N ASN A 246 23.41 -17.52 -6.30
CA ASN A 246 23.32 -18.10 -4.96
C ASN A 246 21.93 -17.99 -4.33
N TRP A 247 21.04 -17.20 -4.93
CA TRP A 247 19.73 -16.89 -4.38
C TRP A 247 18.66 -17.80 -4.95
N CYS A 248 18.54 -17.86 -6.26
CA CYS A 248 17.57 -18.72 -6.89
C CYS A 248 17.92 -18.95 -8.37
N ALA A 249 18.32 -20.18 -8.71
CA ALA A 249 18.69 -20.55 -10.08
C ALA A 249 17.51 -20.46 -11.08
N THR A 250 16.28 -20.34 -10.58
CA THR A 250 15.05 -20.34 -11.39
C THR A 250 14.54 -18.94 -11.73
N VAL A 251 15.04 -17.88 -11.09
CA VAL A 251 14.60 -16.51 -11.37
C VAL A 251 15.12 -16.08 -12.73
N ARG A 252 14.21 -15.65 -13.61
CA ARG A 252 14.56 -15.18 -14.95
C ARG A 252 15.17 -13.79 -14.86
N VAL A 253 16.27 -13.56 -15.56
CA VAL A 253 16.83 -12.21 -15.74
C VAL A 253 16.65 -11.81 -17.20
N VAL A 254 15.93 -10.72 -17.42
CA VAL A 254 15.49 -10.26 -18.74
C VAL A 254 15.92 -8.81 -19.00
N THR A 255 15.99 -8.44 -20.28
CA THR A 255 16.20 -7.04 -20.69
C THR A 255 14.85 -6.41 -20.98
N ASP A 256 14.61 -5.22 -20.41
CA ASP A 256 13.43 -4.38 -20.64
C ASP A 256 13.72 -3.14 -21.48
#